data_AF-C4MAQ8-F1
#
_entry.id   AF-C4MAQ8-F1
#
_cell.length_a   1.000
_cell.length_b   1.000
_cell.length_c   1.000
_cell.angle_alpha   90.00
_cell.angle_beta   90.00
_cell.angle_gamma   90.00
#
_symmetry.space_group_name_H-M   'P 1'
#
loop_
_entity.id
_entity.type
_entity.pdbx_description
1 polymer ?
#
loop_
_entity_poly.entity_id
_entity_poly.type
_entity_poly.pdbx_seq_one_letter_code
_entity_poly.pdbx_strand_id
1 'polypeptide(L)'
;MSFGGTFRKTRLSVLLSAIAREVKSQLSRANDNNTEIVLYGLIYWFRVWDHKYRLKYSDQMNKWLDYIMVDIYSTVMDCGPLLFLLNTLYSGRYIPDIDHFN
;
A
#
# COMPACT_ATOMS: atom_id res chain seq x y z
N MET A 1 -13.26 -4.44 31.21
CA MET A 1 -13.33 -3.07 30.65
C MET A 1 -13.17 -3.18 29.15
N SER A 2 -14.21 -2.85 28.38
CA SER A 2 -14.19 -2.97 26.92
C SER A 2 -13.59 -1.69 26.33
N PHE A 3 -12.41 -1.79 25.71
CA PHE A 3 -11.81 -0.69 24.95
C PHE A 3 -12.51 -0.59 23.59
N GLY A 4 -13.72 -0.03 23.60
CA GLY A 4 -14.47 0.35 22.41
C GLY A 4 -13.91 1.63 21.79
N GLY A 5 -12.64 1.62 21.39
CA GLY A 5 -12.09 2.63 20.52
C GLY A 5 -12.66 2.41 19.13
N THR A 6 -13.64 3.21 18.73
CA THR A 6 -14.08 3.29 17.34
C THR A 6 -12.91 3.81 16.51
N PHE A 7 -12.04 2.91 16.05
CA PHE A 7 -11.09 3.22 14.98
C PHE A 7 -11.93 3.65 13.79
N ARG A 8 -11.98 4.97 13.57
CA ARG A 8 -12.68 5.57 12.45
C ARG A 8 -11.96 5.06 11.20
N LYS A 9 -12.51 4.03 10.57
CA LYS A 9 -11.91 3.40 9.39
C LYS A 9 -11.67 4.48 8.34
N THR A 10 -10.43 4.60 7.88
CA THR A 10 -10.05 5.55 6.83
C THR A 10 -10.68 5.11 5.51
N ARG A 11 -11.05 6.06 4.65
CA ARG A 11 -11.53 5.77 3.29
C ARG A 11 -10.42 5.17 2.43
N LEU A 12 -10.74 4.25 1.51
CA LEU A 12 -9.74 3.65 0.62
C LEU A 12 -9.04 4.73 -0.23
N SER A 13 -9.79 5.67 -0.77
CA SER A 13 -9.24 6.80 -1.54
C SER A 13 -8.17 7.58 -0.77
N VAL A 14 -8.40 7.80 0.53
CA VAL A 14 -7.47 8.50 1.43
C VAL A 14 -6.25 7.62 1.73
N LEU A 15 -6.44 6.32 1.96
CA LEU A 15 -5.36 5.38 2.18
C LEU A 15 -4.42 5.29 0.96
N LEU A 16 -5.00 5.16 -0.24
CA LEU A 16 -4.24 5.16 -1.50
C LEU A 16 -3.46 6.46 -1.69
N SER A 17 -4.08 7.60 -1.39
CA SER A 17 -3.42 8.90 -1.45
C SER A 17 -2.25 9.02 -0.47
N ALA A 18 -2.39 8.48 0.74
CA ALA A 18 -1.32 8.44 1.73
C ALA A 18 -0.16 7.56 1.27
N ILE A 19 -0.45 6.37 0.73
CA ILE A 19 0.55 5.46 0.18
C ILE A 19 1.31 6.14 -0.98
N ALA A 20 0.60 6.77 -1.91
CA ALA A 20 1.22 7.46 -3.04
C ALA A 20 2.16 8.60 -2.59
N ARG A 21 1.78 9.37 -1.57
CA ARG A 21 2.63 10.42 -0.99
C ARG A 21 3.88 9.85 -0.34
N GLU A 22 3.73 8.76 0.42
CA GLU A 22 4.85 8.11 1.09
C GLU A 22 5.82 7.50 0.06
N VAL A 23 5.32 6.78 -0.94
CA VAL A 23 6.14 6.23 -2.04
C VAL A 23 6.89 7.35 -2.76
N LYS A 24 6.24 8.48 -3.06
CA LYS A 24 6.90 9.63 -3.68
C LYS A 24 8.03 10.21 -2.79
N SER A 25 7.79 10.31 -1.49
CA SER A 25 8.80 10.74 -0.50
C SER A 25 9.99 9.79 -0.47
N GLN A 26 9.74 8.47 -0.45
CA GLN A 26 10.78 7.45 -0.48
C GLN A 26 11.59 7.50 -1.79
N LEU A 27 10.92 7.60 -2.94
CA LEU A 27 11.59 7.77 -4.24
C LEU A 27 12.47 9.03 -4.29
N SER A 28 12.01 10.16 -3.74
CA SER A 28 12.84 11.38 -3.71
C SER A 28 14.09 11.29 -2.84
N ARG A 29 14.15 10.30 -1.94
CA ARG A 29 15.27 10.04 -1.02
C ARG A 29 16.08 8.80 -1.43
N ALA A 30 15.61 8.03 -2.41
CA ALA A 30 16.30 6.84 -2.88
C ALA A 30 17.67 7.22 -3.45
N ASN A 31 18.71 6.57 -2.95
CA ASN A 31 20.09 6.79 -3.36
C ASN A 31 20.71 5.57 -4.05
N ASP A 32 19.93 4.50 -4.19
CA ASP A 32 20.33 3.24 -4.81
C ASP A 32 19.23 2.70 -5.72
N ASN A 33 19.65 1.98 -6.76
CA ASN A 33 18.76 1.43 -7.77
C ASN A 33 17.82 0.35 -7.21
N ASN A 34 18.21 -0.38 -6.15
CA ASN A 34 17.38 -1.46 -5.62
C ASN A 34 16.14 -0.89 -4.95
N THR A 35 16.30 0.17 -4.15
CA THR A 35 15.19 0.93 -3.56
C THR A 35 14.22 1.42 -4.63
N GLU A 36 14.73 2.01 -5.72
CA GLU A 36 13.89 2.46 -6.83
C GLU A 36 13.11 1.31 -7.48
N ILE A 37 13.79 0.19 -7.79
CA ILE A 37 13.17 -0.99 -8.41
C ILE A 37 12.00 -1.50 -7.55
N VAL A 38 12.20 -1.63 -6.24
CA VAL A 38 11.16 -2.12 -5.32
C VAL A 38 9.98 -1.15 -5.27
N LEU A 39 10.23 0.15 -5.18
CA LEU A 39 9.18 1.18 -5.13
C LEU A 39 8.40 1.28 -6.45
N TYR A 40 9.07 1.14 -7.60
CA TYR A 40 8.39 1.04 -8.89
C TYR A 40 7.60 -0.27 -9.04
N GLY A 41 8.10 -1.37 -8.48
CA GLY A 41 7.36 -2.63 -8.36
C GLY A 41 6.04 -2.47 -7.59
N LEU A 42 6.05 -1.73 -6.48
CA LEU A 42 4.84 -1.40 -5.73
C LEU A 42 3.87 -0.54 -6.56
N ILE A 43 4.36 0.48 -7.27
CA ILE A 43 3.53 1.31 -8.16
C ILE A 43 2.88 0.44 -9.24
N TYR A 44 3.63 -0.47 -9.84
CA TYR A 44 3.11 -1.40 -10.85
C TYR A 44 2.07 -2.35 -10.27
N TRP A 45 2.26 -2.84 -9.05
CA TRP A 45 1.26 -3.65 -8.35
C TRP A 45 -0.07 -2.91 -8.20
N PHE A 46 -0.07 -1.63 -7.82
CA PHE A 46 -1.29 -0.83 -7.74
C PHE A 46 -1.99 -0.69 -9.10
N ARG A 47 -1.22 -0.50 -10.18
CA ARG A 47 -1.76 -0.44 -11.55
C ARG A 47 -2.45 -1.74 -11.94
N VAL A 48 -1.83 -2.88 -11.65
CA VAL A 48 -2.43 -4.19 -11.92
C VAL A 48 -3.69 -4.39 -11.08
N TRP A 49 -3.65 -4.03 -9.79
CA TRP A 49 -4.79 -4.14 -8.89
C TRP A 49 -6.02 -3.36 -9.40
N ASP A 50 -5.79 -2.14 -9.85
CA ASP A 50 -6.81 -1.27 -10.42
C ASP A 50 -7.32 -1.82 -11.76
N HIS A 51 -6.45 -1.91 -12.78
CA HIS A 51 -6.87 -2.22 -14.14
C HIS A 51 -7.36 -3.66 -14.32
N LYS A 52 -6.67 -4.64 -13.73
CA LYS A 52 -6.97 -6.07 -13.95
C LYS A 52 -8.00 -6.59 -12.96
N TYR A 53 -7.91 -6.18 -11.69
CA TYR A 53 -8.74 -6.71 -10.62
C TYR A 53 -9.86 -5.75 -10.17
N ARG A 54 -9.95 -4.54 -10.75
CA ARG A 54 -10.96 -3.53 -10.38
C ARG A 54 -11.00 -3.27 -8.88
N LEU A 55 -9.80 -3.17 -8.28
CA LEU A 55 -9.60 -2.97 -6.84
C LEU A 55 -10.18 -4.09 -5.94
N LYS A 56 -10.47 -5.27 -6.52
CA LYS A 56 -10.85 -6.47 -5.76
C LYS A 56 -9.61 -7.26 -5.37
N TYR A 57 -9.57 -7.76 -4.14
CA TYR A 57 -8.51 -8.65 -3.72
C TYR A 57 -8.65 -10.03 -4.35
N SER A 58 -7.50 -10.65 -4.61
CA SER A 58 -7.39 -12.07 -4.91
C SER A 58 -6.18 -12.63 -4.17
N ASP A 59 -6.16 -13.94 -3.95
CA ASP A 59 -5.04 -14.60 -3.28
C ASP A 59 -3.70 -14.34 -3.99
N GLN A 60 -3.73 -14.28 -5.33
CA GLN A 60 -2.55 -13.93 -6.12
C GLN A 60 -2.07 -12.51 -5.85
N MET A 61 -3.00 -11.54 -5.79
CA MET A 61 -2.66 -10.15 -5.52
C MET A 61 -2.11 -9.95 -4.11
N ASN A 62 -2.68 -10.64 -3.12
CA ASN A 62 -2.19 -10.61 -1.75
C ASN A 62 -0.79 -11.21 -1.63
N LYS A 63 -0.55 -12.37 -2.25
CA LYS A 63 0.80 -12.97 -2.30
C LYS A 63 1.82 -12.06 -2.96
N TRP A 64 1.46 -11.39 -4.05
CA TRP A 64 2.35 -10.42 -4.68
C TRP A 64 2.63 -9.22 -3.78
N LEU A 65 1.63 -8.72 -3.06
CA LEU A 65 1.82 -7.65 -2.10
C LEU A 65 2.72 -8.09 -0.94
N ASP A 66 2.58 -9.34 -0.47
CA ASP A 66 3.43 -9.90 0.58
C ASP A 66 4.92 -9.89 0.16
N TYR A 67 5.22 -10.34 -1.07
CA TYR A 67 6.60 -10.31 -1.58
C TYR A 67 7.14 -8.87 -1.67
N ILE A 68 6.34 -7.94 -2.19
CA ILE A 68 6.74 -6.53 -2.28
C ILE A 68 6.97 -5.93 -0.89
N MET A 69 6.14 -6.27 0.11
CA MET A 69 6.32 -5.79 1.47
C MET A 69 7.59 -6.34 2.12
N VAL A 70 7.97 -7.59 1.83
CA VAL A 70 9.26 -8.15 2.25
C VAL A 70 10.42 -7.38 1.61
N ASP A 71 10.36 -7.14 0.30
CA ASP A 71 11.40 -6.40 -0.42
C ASP A 71 11.53 -4.94 0.07
N ILE A 72 10.40 -4.30 0.39
CA ILE A 72 10.39 -2.95 1.00
C ILE A 72 11.08 -2.99 2.36
N TYR A 73 10.77 -3.97 3.20
CA TYR A 73 11.36 -4.11 4.52
C TYR A 73 12.88 -4.29 4.47
N SER A 74 13.40 -5.05 3.50
CA SER A 74 14.83 -5.32 3.38
C SER A 74 15.63 -4.23 2.69
N THR A 75 14.98 -3.40 1.87
CA THR A 75 15.67 -2.51 0.93
C THR A 75 15.46 -1.03 1.23
N VAL A 76 14.24 -0.64 1.61
CA VAL A 76 13.88 0.77 1.78
C VAL A 76 14.21 1.22 3.19
N MET A 77 15.09 2.22 3.32
CA MET A 77 15.38 2.85 4.61
C MET A 77 14.14 3.54 5.19
N ASP A 78 13.98 3.51 6.51
CA ASP A 78 12.84 4.11 7.22
C ASP A 78 11.48 3.72 6.63
N CYS A 79 11.32 2.46 6.19
CA CYS A 79 10.12 1.95 5.53
C CYS A 79 8.90 1.78 6.45
N GLY A 80 9.05 2.00 7.76
CA GLY A 80 8.00 1.81 8.76
C GLY A 80 6.65 2.46 8.42
N PRO A 81 6.60 3.75 8.03
CA PRO A 81 5.36 4.40 7.62
C PRO A 81 4.72 3.74 6.39
N LEU A 82 5.52 3.41 5.38
CA LEU A 82 5.02 2.76 4.15
C LEU A 82 4.45 1.37 4.47
N LEU A 83 5.18 0.55 5.23
CA LEU A 83 4.73 -0.78 5.64
C LEU A 83 3.48 -0.73 6.52
N PHE A 84 3.35 0.27 7.38
CA PHE A 84 2.12 0.46 8.16
C PHE A 84 0.90 0.73 7.27
N LEU A 85 1.05 1.59 6.26
CA LEU A 85 -0.02 1.88 5.31
C LEU A 85 -0.37 0.65 4.47
N LEU A 86 0.64 -0.10 3.99
CA LEU A 86 0.43 -1.34 3.23
C LEU A 86 -0.21 -2.45 4.08
N ASN A 87 0.15 -2.58 5.35
CA ASN A 87 -0.53 -3.51 6.27
C ASN A 87 -2.00 -3.11 6.52
N THR A 88 -2.28 -1.80 6.59
CA THR A 88 -3.65 -1.29 6.73
C THR A 88 -4.49 -1.62 5.49
N LEU A 89 -3.87 -1.52 4.31
CA LEU A 89 -4.46 -1.95 3.04
C LEU A 89 -4.70 -3.47 3.04
N TYR A 90 -3.65 -4.26 3.28
CA TYR A 90 -3.69 -5.73 3.29
C TYR A 90 -4.75 -6.30 4.23
N SER A 91 -4.87 -5.73 5.43
CA SER A 91 -5.83 -6.18 6.44
C SER A 91 -7.29 -5.77 6.18
N GLY A 92 -7.56 -4.99 5.12
CA GLY A 92 -8.91 -4.50 4.81
C GLY A 92 -9.47 -3.54 5.86
N ARG A 93 -8.61 -2.91 6.67
CA ARG A 93 -9.03 -2.01 7.78
C ARG A 93 -9.38 -0.60 7.30
N TYR A 94 -10.19 -0.50 6.25
CA TYR A 94 -10.61 0.75 5.63
C TYR A 94 -12.09 0.68 5.19
N ILE A 95 -12.65 1.82 4.78
CA ILE A 95 -13.99 1.91 4.18
C ILE A 95 -13.81 1.93 2.66
N PRO A 96 -14.35 0.95 1.91
CA PRO A 96 -14.40 1.03 0.46
C PRO A 96 -15.30 2.21 0.06
N ASP A 97 -14.74 3.22 -0.60
CA ASP A 97 -15.48 4.36 -1.16
C ASP A 97 -15.27 4.43 -2.68
N ILE A 98 -15.30 3.26 -3.31
CA ILE A 98 -14.81 3.00 -4.68
C ILE A 98 -15.83 3.42 -5.76
N ASP A 99 -16.98 4.01 -5.38
CA ASP A 99 -17.99 4.49 -6.35
C ASP A 99 -17.47 5.61 -7.29
N HIS A 100 -16.23 6.09 -7.12
CA HIS A 100 -15.63 7.21 -7.87
C HIS A 100 -14.40 6.84 -8.72
N PHE A 101 -14.08 5.55 -8.91
CA PHE A 101 -12.92 5.13 -9.71
C PHE A 101 -13.25 4.52 -11.08
N ASN A 102 -14.54 4.50 -11.47
CA ASN A 102 -14.97 4.14 -12.84
C ASN A 102 -15.16 5.39 -13.70
#